data_AF-A0A8X6PKX8-F1
#
_entry.id   AF-A0A8X6PKX8-F1
#
_cell.length_a   1.000
_cell.length_b   1.000
_cell.length_c   1.000
_cell.angle_alpha   90.00
_cell.angle_beta   90.00
_cell.angle_gamma   90.00
#
_symmetry.space_group_name_H-M   'P 1'
#
loop_
_entity.id
_entity.type
_entity.pdbx_description
1 polymer ?
#
loop_
_entity_poly.entity_id
_entity_poly.type
_entity_poly.pdbx_seq_one_letter_code
_entity_poly.pdbx_strand_id
1 'polypeptide(L)'
;MKTTHLDPNQTGRKSPLINRVRGILHPFFRSEEGLIFFFFNPSLHYRLLKFQEAKLIVLVSWRQRKRFIHFIIHISQGSGTRHTFGFDNGRFKMVSGEEEFAQNFLESSFHIPHKSLAPKEMEVHKTISLNSIILQHDKLLESSQLDLSSHLNISSPMGVDSSVSFLYLDLLAARFAEDTKAVHLILRYVMALTTKTPILGFNVLKYAPIALNASSRQTSWWSHVEMGPPDAILGITDAYKKDTNPKKVNLGVGAYRDDKGKPYVLPSVRAAENKLISQALDKEYAGIIGLADFCNAAAKLAFSENSVVIKEKLNATVQGISGTGSLYIGGAFLGAFFQGNKEIYMPTPTWGNHIPLFKRCGLTVKQYRYYDPKTCGFDFNGALQDIAKIPEHSVILLHACAHNPTGVDPKPEQWKEMSNVIKSRKLFPFFDMAYQGFASGDCDRDAQAVRMFIEDGHRLALAQSFAKNMGLYGERVGAFTMVADSNDEAARVMSQLKILIRPTYSNPPIHGARIASLVLNDPQLNKQWLQEVKGMADRIISMRTRLRDGLKKEGSSRNWQHITDQIGMFCYTGMTQDQVERLTKEFSIYLTKDGRISVAGVSSGNVDYLAHAMHHVTK
;
A
#
# COMPACT_ATOMS: atom_id res chain seq x y z
N MET A 1 -53.16 0.33 -17.53
CA MET A 1 -53.68 1.25 -18.57
C MET A 1 -53.25 2.68 -18.27
N LYS A 2 -52.25 3.17 -19.02
CA LYS A 2 -52.19 4.46 -19.73
C LYS A 2 -50.75 4.64 -20.21
N THR A 3 -50.60 4.36 -21.50
CA THR A 3 -49.41 4.47 -22.34
C THR A 3 -49.34 5.86 -22.95
N THR A 4 -48.13 6.37 -23.14
CA THR A 4 -47.82 7.37 -24.19
C THR A 4 -46.52 6.97 -24.86
N HIS A 5 -46.64 6.56 -26.11
CA HIS A 5 -45.57 6.35 -27.08
C HIS A 5 -45.14 7.69 -27.71
N LEU A 6 -43.87 7.82 -28.08
CA LEU A 6 -43.43 8.73 -29.13
C LEU A 6 -42.45 8.01 -30.08
N ASP A 7 -42.64 8.32 -31.36
CA ASP A 7 -42.24 7.67 -32.61
C ASP A 7 -40.87 8.19 -33.12
N PRO A 8 -39.98 7.36 -33.70
CA PRO A 8 -38.70 7.78 -34.23
C PRO A 8 -38.75 8.00 -35.76
N ASN A 9 -38.72 9.27 -36.22
CA ASN A 9 -38.10 9.73 -37.48
C ASN A 9 -38.61 11.11 -37.90
N GLN A 10 -37.83 12.17 -37.66
CA GLN A 10 -37.80 13.34 -38.56
C GLN A 10 -36.38 13.92 -38.63
N THR A 11 -35.90 14.00 -39.87
CA THR A 11 -34.59 14.49 -40.29
C THR A 11 -34.69 15.92 -40.85
N GLY A 12 -33.68 16.75 -40.54
CA GLY A 12 -33.17 17.78 -41.46
C GLY A 12 -33.47 19.26 -41.15
N ARG A 13 -32.47 19.98 -40.61
CA ARG A 13 -31.88 21.22 -41.18
C ARG A 13 -30.69 21.70 -40.32
N LYS A 14 -29.66 22.26 -40.98
CA LYS A 14 -28.29 22.53 -40.47
C LYS A 14 -28.07 24.01 -40.06
N SER A 15 -27.27 24.18 -39.00
CA SER A 15 -26.20 25.20 -38.76
C SER A 15 -26.55 26.66 -38.33
N PRO A 16 -25.72 27.38 -37.52
CA PRO A 16 -24.68 26.93 -36.56
C PRO A 16 -24.64 27.66 -35.19
N LEU A 17 -23.84 27.08 -34.28
CA LEU A 17 -23.14 27.66 -33.11
C LEU A 17 -23.86 27.83 -31.75
N ILE A 18 -23.35 27.01 -30.79
CA ILE A 18 -22.93 27.35 -29.41
C ILE A 18 -23.73 26.78 -28.21
N ASN A 19 -23.10 25.73 -27.63
CA ASN A 19 -22.80 25.46 -26.22
C ASN A 19 -23.58 24.43 -25.35
N ARG A 20 -22.73 23.56 -24.74
CA ARG A 20 -22.83 22.72 -23.52
C ARG A 20 -23.54 21.36 -23.71
N VAL A 21 -22.92 20.19 -23.47
CA VAL A 21 -22.26 19.71 -22.22
C VAL A 21 -21.27 18.52 -22.46
N ARG A 22 -20.14 18.53 -21.71
CA ARG A 22 -19.23 17.47 -21.16
C ARG A 22 -18.79 16.22 -21.94
N GLY A 23 -17.47 15.99 -21.91
CA GLY A 23 -16.80 14.67 -21.97
C GLY A 23 -15.29 14.80 -21.72
N ILE A 24 -14.76 14.05 -20.76
CA ILE A 24 -13.35 14.07 -20.31
C ILE A 24 -12.42 13.68 -21.47
N LEU A 25 -11.57 14.61 -21.91
CA LEU A 25 -10.50 14.41 -22.89
C LEU A 25 -9.18 14.85 -22.27
N HIS A 26 -8.22 13.93 -22.21
CA HIS A 26 -6.81 14.21 -21.92
C HIS A 26 -6.26 15.23 -22.94
N PRO A 27 -5.35 16.15 -22.57
CA PRO A 27 -4.88 17.17 -23.50
C PRO A 27 -3.92 16.55 -24.52
N PHE A 28 -4.44 16.27 -25.72
CA PHE A 28 -3.67 16.08 -26.93
C PHE A 28 -3.35 17.47 -27.52
N PHE A 29 -2.07 17.85 -27.57
CA PHE A 29 -1.64 19.01 -28.36
C PHE A 29 -1.28 18.54 -29.77
N ARG A 30 -2.09 18.97 -30.74
CA ARG A 30 -1.81 18.84 -32.18
C ARG A 30 -1.17 20.15 -32.62
N SER A 31 0.07 20.11 -33.10
CA SER A 31 0.65 21.20 -33.90
C SER A 31 0.71 20.75 -35.36
N GLU A 32 0.55 21.69 -36.30
CA GLU A 32 0.39 21.43 -37.74
C GLU A 32 1.63 20.79 -38.44
N GLU A 33 2.68 20.39 -37.71
CA GLU A 33 3.92 19.85 -38.29
C GLU A 33 4.38 18.46 -37.78
N GLY A 34 3.56 17.70 -37.03
CA GLY A 34 3.80 16.26 -36.80
C GLY A 34 3.59 15.74 -35.37
N LEU A 35 3.50 14.41 -35.24
CA LEU A 35 3.27 13.66 -33.99
C LEU A 35 4.54 13.53 -33.12
N ILE A 36 4.40 13.64 -31.79
CA ILE A 36 5.45 13.37 -30.79
C ILE A 36 4.95 12.28 -29.83
N PHE A 37 5.79 11.27 -29.53
CA PHE A 37 5.51 10.19 -28.57
C PHE A 37 6.42 10.26 -27.34
N PHE A 38 5.91 9.87 -26.17
CA PHE A 38 6.66 9.77 -24.91
C PHE A 38 6.76 8.31 -24.42
N PHE A 39 7.94 7.92 -23.92
CA PHE A 39 8.14 6.70 -23.12
C PHE A 39 8.82 7.04 -21.81
N PHE A 40 8.30 6.55 -20.68
CA PHE A 40 8.89 6.70 -19.35
C PHE A 40 9.70 5.44 -18.97
N ASN A 41 10.98 5.61 -18.67
CA ASN A 41 11.78 4.64 -17.90
C ASN A 41 12.64 5.42 -16.87
N PRO A 42 12.64 5.08 -15.55
CA PRO A 42 13.16 5.95 -14.50
C PRO A 42 14.69 6.08 -14.40
N SER A 43 15.45 5.49 -15.33
CA SER A 43 16.93 5.40 -15.21
C SER A 43 17.70 6.13 -16.33
N LEU A 44 17.01 6.88 -17.19
CA LEU A 44 17.59 7.50 -18.39
C LEU A 44 17.17 8.97 -18.48
N HIS A 45 18.14 9.85 -18.67
CA HIS A 45 17.89 11.28 -18.93
C HIS A 45 17.86 11.48 -20.45
N TYR A 46 16.84 12.18 -20.96
CA TYR A 46 16.66 12.44 -22.41
C TYR A 46 16.78 13.95 -22.67
N ARG A 47 17.43 14.34 -23.78
CA ARG A 47 17.37 15.70 -24.36
C ARG A 47 16.94 15.60 -25.82
N LEU A 48 15.98 16.43 -26.22
CA LEU A 48 15.62 16.63 -27.64
C LEU A 48 16.44 17.80 -28.20
N LEU A 49 17.03 17.62 -29.37
CA LEU A 49 17.62 18.70 -30.17
C LEU A 49 16.82 18.83 -31.48
N LYS A 50 16.38 20.05 -31.80
CA LYS A 50 15.60 20.35 -33.02
C LYS A 50 16.56 20.89 -34.08
N PHE A 51 16.64 20.24 -35.23
CA PHE A 51 17.35 20.74 -36.41
C PHE A 51 16.33 21.20 -37.45
N GLN A 52 16.58 22.34 -38.10
CA GLN A 52 15.74 22.84 -39.18
C GLN A 52 15.94 21.97 -40.44
N GLU A 53 14.83 21.65 -41.11
CA GLU A 53 14.70 21.04 -42.44
C GLU A 53 14.90 19.53 -42.64
N ALA A 54 14.99 18.72 -41.57
CA ALA A 54 14.70 17.27 -41.68
C ALA A 54 13.99 16.75 -40.43
N LYS A 55 12.93 15.96 -40.59
CA LYS A 55 12.24 15.25 -39.49
C LYS A 55 13.16 14.17 -38.91
N LEU A 56 14.05 14.58 -38.00
CA LEU A 56 14.99 13.70 -37.31
C LEU A 56 14.64 13.69 -35.82
N ILE A 57 14.33 12.50 -35.27
CA ILE A 57 14.24 12.31 -33.82
C ILE A 57 15.57 11.74 -33.35
N VAL A 58 16.30 12.51 -32.52
CA VAL A 58 17.56 12.09 -31.91
C VAL A 58 17.33 11.78 -30.43
N LEU A 59 17.49 10.51 -30.05
CA LEU A 59 17.45 10.07 -28.66
C LEU A 59 18.86 9.70 -28.21
N VAL A 60 19.41 10.48 -27.27
CA VAL A 60 20.71 10.19 -26.66
C VAL A 60 20.49 9.53 -25.31
N SER A 61 21.07 8.34 -25.13
CA SER A 61 21.14 7.68 -23.83
C SER A 61 22.60 7.49 -23.44
N TRP A 62 22.91 7.65 -22.16
CA TRP A 62 24.22 7.27 -21.64
C TRP A 62 24.12 6.47 -20.34
N ARG A 63 25.11 5.61 -20.12
CA ARG A 63 25.24 4.83 -18.89
C ARG A 63 26.69 4.87 -18.42
N GLN A 64 26.91 5.31 -17.18
CA GLN A 64 28.22 5.31 -16.57
C GLN A 64 28.50 3.93 -15.97
N ARG A 65 29.58 3.26 -16.41
CA ARG A 65 30.08 2.04 -15.77
C ARG A 65 31.56 2.21 -15.47
N LYS A 66 31.90 2.20 -14.18
CA LYS A 66 33.21 2.23 -13.46
C LYS A 66 34.47 2.86 -14.11
N ARG A 67 34.68 2.84 -15.44
CA ARG A 67 35.74 3.60 -16.14
C ARG A 67 35.38 4.15 -17.54
N PHE A 68 34.15 3.97 -18.06
CA PHE A 68 33.74 4.49 -19.37
C PHE A 68 32.29 5.00 -19.42
N ILE A 69 32.02 5.97 -20.30
CA ILE A 69 30.68 6.45 -20.64
C ILE A 69 30.34 5.92 -22.04
N HIS A 70 29.28 5.11 -22.14
CA HIS A 70 28.75 4.69 -23.44
C HIS A 70 27.65 5.67 -23.86
N PHE A 71 27.78 6.26 -25.04
CA PHE A 71 26.73 7.07 -25.67
C PHE A 71 26.05 6.22 -26.75
N ILE A 72 24.72 6.17 -26.73
CA ILE A 72 23.93 5.57 -27.80
C ILE A 72 23.03 6.64 -28.38
N ILE A 73 23.17 6.90 -29.67
CA ILE A 73 22.36 7.85 -30.42
C ILE A 73 21.41 7.05 -31.31
N HIS A 74 20.10 7.19 -31.08
CA HIS A 74 19.09 6.67 -31.99
C HIS A 74 18.59 7.78 -32.88
N ILE A 75 18.59 7.53 -34.19
CA ILE A 75 18.08 8.44 -35.19
C ILE A 75 16.98 7.73 -35.97
N SER A 76 15.81 8.36 -36.07
CA SER A 76 14.70 7.87 -36.90
C SER A 76 14.28 8.95 -37.88
N GLN A 77 14.27 8.59 -39.16
CA GLN A 77 13.59 9.34 -40.22
C GLN A 77 12.16 8.81 -40.37
N GLY A 78 11.26 9.67 -40.87
CA GLY A 78 9.81 9.42 -40.93
C GLY A 78 9.33 8.15 -41.67
N SER A 79 10.22 7.35 -42.26
CA SER A 79 9.96 6.02 -42.84
C SER A 79 9.92 4.88 -41.81
N GLY A 80 10.30 5.12 -40.55
CA GLY A 80 10.28 4.10 -39.49
C GLY A 80 11.59 3.30 -39.34
N THR A 81 12.59 3.55 -40.20
CA THR A 81 13.92 2.95 -40.04
C THR A 81 14.64 3.57 -38.84
N ARG A 82 15.27 2.71 -38.00
CA ARG A 82 15.98 3.11 -36.78
C ARG A 82 17.48 2.87 -36.95
N HIS A 83 18.26 3.95 -36.87
CA HIS A 83 19.71 3.90 -36.88
C HIS A 83 20.24 4.07 -35.45
N THR A 84 21.24 3.27 -35.08
CA THR A 84 21.86 3.27 -33.75
C THR A 84 23.36 3.48 -33.92
N PHE A 85 23.92 4.44 -33.20
CA PHE A 85 25.36 4.70 -33.17
C PHE A 85 25.90 4.58 -31.76
N GLY A 86 27.16 4.17 -31.62
CA GLY A 86 27.82 4.00 -30.33
C GLY A 86 29.33 4.21 -30.40
N PHE A 87 29.95 4.32 -29.23
CA PHE A 87 31.40 4.36 -29.10
C PHE A 87 31.92 3.00 -28.62
N ASP A 88 32.90 2.45 -29.33
CA ASP A 88 33.61 1.24 -28.95
C ASP A 88 35.11 1.54 -28.92
N ASN A 89 35.75 1.30 -27.77
CA ASN A 89 37.15 1.70 -27.50
C ASN A 89 37.51 3.15 -27.90
N GLY A 90 36.56 4.09 -27.69
CA GLY A 90 36.75 5.51 -28.03
C GLY A 90 36.52 5.86 -29.49
N ARG A 91 36.17 4.90 -30.36
CA ARG A 91 35.84 5.11 -31.77
C ARG A 91 34.32 5.14 -31.98
N PHE A 92 33.81 6.16 -32.69
CA PHE A 92 32.39 6.29 -33.02
C PHE A 92 32.05 5.39 -34.21
N LYS A 93 31.02 4.54 -34.09
CA LYS A 93 30.59 3.64 -35.16
C LYS A 93 29.07 3.45 -35.20
N MET A 94 28.53 3.14 -36.37
CA MET A 94 27.15 2.68 -36.49
C MET A 94 27.05 1.25 -35.95
N VAL A 95 26.10 1.05 -35.04
CA VAL A 95 25.78 -0.23 -34.41
C VAL A 95 24.71 -0.98 -35.21
N SER A 96 23.73 -0.25 -35.76
CA SER A 96 22.67 -0.82 -36.62
C SER A 96 22.04 0.26 -37.49
N GLY A 97 21.71 -0.01 -38.75
CA GLY A 97 21.04 0.93 -39.65
C GLY A 97 21.54 0.82 -41.09
N GLU A 98 21.00 1.64 -41.99
CA GLU A 98 21.44 1.72 -43.39
C GLU A 98 22.75 2.50 -43.51
N GLU A 99 23.72 1.97 -44.28
CA GLU A 99 25.08 2.51 -44.40
C GLU A 99 25.12 3.86 -45.11
N GLU A 100 24.28 4.07 -46.13
CA GLU A 100 24.19 5.32 -46.89
C GLU A 100 23.76 6.51 -45.99
N PHE A 101 22.86 6.26 -45.04
CA PHE A 101 22.45 7.27 -44.04
C PHE A 101 23.61 7.63 -43.10
N ALA A 102 24.39 6.64 -42.65
CA ALA A 102 25.53 6.89 -41.76
C ALA A 102 26.61 7.74 -42.42
N GLN A 103 26.90 7.51 -43.70
CA GLN A 103 27.86 8.32 -44.46
C GLN A 103 27.38 9.77 -44.60
N ASN A 104 26.14 9.98 -45.07
CA ASN A 104 25.58 11.32 -45.25
C ASN A 104 25.45 12.10 -43.92
N PHE A 105 25.10 11.42 -42.83
CA PHE A 105 25.00 12.04 -41.50
C PHE A 105 26.36 12.50 -40.97
N LEU A 106 27.41 11.71 -41.19
CA LEU A 106 28.76 12.03 -40.73
C LEU A 106 29.40 13.17 -41.54
N GLU A 107 29.19 13.20 -42.85
CA GLU A 107 29.71 14.28 -43.71
C GLU A 107 29.07 15.63 -43.37
N SER A 108 27.74 15.66 -43.25
CA SER A 108 26.99 16.90 -42.95
C SER A 108 27.28 17.45 -41.55
N SER A 109 27.47 16.57 -40.55
CA SER A 109 27.63 16.98 -39.14
C SER A 109 29.08 17.27 -38.74
N PHE A 110 30.08 16.72 -39.44
CA PHE A 110 31.50 16.81 -39.05
C PHE A 110 32.46 17.29 -40.15
N HIS A 111 31.97 17.57 -41.38
CA HIS A 111 32.76 18.16 -42.49
C HIS A 111 34.04 17.38 -42.85
N ILE A 112 33.94 16.06 -43.03
CA ILE A 112 35.07 15.19 -43.39
C ILE A 112 34.96 14.78 -44.87
N PRO A 113 35.99 14.96 -45.73
CA PRO A 113 35.86 14.76 -47.19
C PRO A 113 35.89 13.30 -47.67
N HIS A 114 35.27 13.10 -48.83
CA HIS A 114 34.85 11.87 -49.51
C HIS A 114 35.93 10.85 -49.95
N LYS A 115 37.16 10.85 -49.40
CA LYS A 115 38.21 9.90 -49.83
C LYS A 115 38.89 9.16 -48.68
N SER A 116 38.83 7.83 -48.83
CA SER A 116 39.52 6.76 -48.10
C SER A 116 39.20 6.64 -46.61
N LEU A 117 38.22 5.80 -46.27
CA LEU A 117 38.22 4.92 -45.09
C LEU A 117 37.14 3.83 -45.30
N ALA A 118 37.49 2.56 -45.06
CA ALA A 118 36.60 1.43 -45.29
C ALA A 118 35.36 1.46 -44.37
N PRO A 119 34.20 0.89 -44.75
CA PRO A 119 32.89 1.23 -44.18
C PRO A 119 32.65 0.86 -42.71
N LYS A 120 33.64 0.26 -42.02
CA LYS A 120 33.44 -0.28 -40.66
C LYS A 120 34.35 0.28 -39.58
N GLU A 121 35.38 1.08 -39.89
CA GLU A 121 36.24 1.65 -38.86
C GLU A 121 36.79 3.02 -39.29
N MET A 122 36.60 4.04 -38.43
CA MET A 122 37.29 5.32 -38.54
C MET A 122 38.10 5.59 -37.28
N GLU A 123 39.39 5.86 -37.46
CA GLU A 123 40.34 6.20 -36.42
C GLU A 123 40.51 7.73 -36.38
N VAL A 124 39.96 8.39 -35.35
CA VAL A 124 40.03 9.85 -35.21
C VAL A 124 41.39 10.24 -34.62
N HIS A 125 42.35 10.57 -35.48
CA HIS A 125 43.64 11.15 -35.11
C HIS A 125 43.51 12.63 -34.69
N LYS A 126 43.02 12.88 -33.47
CA LYS A 126 43.37 14.05 -32.64
C LYS A 126 42.87 13.82 -31.21
N THR A 127 43.65 13.05 -30.47
CA THR A 127 43.40 12.73 -29.06
C THR A 127 43.72 13.93 -28.18
N ILE A 128 42.72 14.75 -27.81
CA ILE A 128 42.78 15.40 -26.49
C ILE A 128 42.28 14.35 -25.50
N SER A 129 43.23 13.59 -24.96
CA SER A 129 42.95 12.50 -24.04
C SER A 129 42.27 13.06 -22.79
N LEU A 130 41.00 12.71 -22.56
CA LEU A 130 40.31 12.96 -21.29
C LEU A 130 41.06 12.36 -20.08
N ASN A 131 41.95 11.39 -20.30
CA ASN A 131 42.81 10.85 -19.24
C ASN A 131 43.96 11.79 -18.85
N SER A 132 44.45 12.67 -19.73
CA SER A 132 45.51 13.63 -19.35
C SER A 132 44.96 14.76 -18.47
N ILE A 133 43.68 15.10 -18.62
CA ILE A 133 43.00 16.11 -17.80
C ILE A 133 42.66 15.54 -16.40
N ILE A 134 42.26 14.27 -16.32
CA ILE A 134 41.96 13.59 -15.04
C ILE A 134 43.24 13.44 -14.18
N LEU A 135 44.36 13.06 -14.79
CA LEU A 135 45.64 12.88 -14.06
C LEU A 135 46.27 14.21 -13.59
N GLN A 136 46.02 15.33 -14.27
CA GLN A 136 46.46 16.64 -13.79
C GLN A 136 45.57 17.18 -12.66
N HIS A 137 44.28 16.85 -12.66
CA HIS A 137 43.33 17.38 -11.68
C HIS A 137 43.32 16.60 -10.34
N ASP A 138 43.61 15.29 -10.36
CA ASP A 138 43.76 14.50 -9.12
C ASP A 138 45.04 14.91 -8.34
N LYS A 139 46.13 15.29 -9.04
CA LYS A 139 47.34 15.85 -8.40
C LYS A 139 47.14 17.25 -7.80
N LEU A 140 46.21 18.05 -8.33
CA LEU A 140 45.86 19.38 -7.82
C LEU A 140 44.91 19.31 -6.60
N LEU A 141 44.13 18.23 -6.46
CA LEU A 141 43.26 18.01 -5.32
C LEU A 141 44.02 17.44 -4.10
N GLU A 142 45.05 16.61 -4.32
CA GLU A 142 45.93 16.10 -3.25
C GLU A 142 46.89 17.14 -2.66
N SER A 143 47.09 18.30 -3.31
CA SER A 143 48.02 19.36 -2.88
C SER A 143 47.35 20.64 -2.32
N SER A 144 46.06 20.58 -1.98
CA SER A 144 45.29 21.74 -1.48
C SER A 144 45.50 22.05 0.02
N GLN A 145 46.75 22.27 0.43
CA GLN A 145 47.08 23.33 1.38
C GLN A 145 47.94 24.34 0.61
N LEU A 146 47.34 25.35 -0.03
CA LEU A 146 48.09 26.51 -0.50
C LEU A 146 47.16 27.70 -0.82
N ASP A 147 47.56 28.83 -0.24
CA ASP A 147 47.02 30.17 -0.35
C ASP A 147 47.11 30.71 -1.79
N LEU A 148 45.99 31.15 -2.36
CA LEU A 148 45.84 31.52 -3.78
C LEU A 148 45.83 33.04 -3.98
N SER A 149 46.87 33.73 -3.52
CA SER A 149 47.08 35.17 -3.80
C SER A 149 48.14 35.47 -4.88
N SER A 150 48.81 34.49 -5.48
CA SER A 150 50.08 34.78 -6.18
C SER A 150 50.28 34.29 -7.63
N HIS A 151 49.32 33.67 -8.32
CA HIS A 151 49.54 33.20 -9.71
C HIS A 151 48.43 33.56 -10.70
N LEU A 152 48.27 34.87 -10.96
CA LEU A 152 47.69 35.39 -12.19
C LEU A 152 48.83 35.81 -13.12
N ASN A 153 49.26 34.93 -14.02
CA ASN A 153 49.99 35.31 -15.23
C ASN A 153 50.06 34.14 -16.21
N ILE A 154 49.02 33.97 -17.03
CA ILE A 154 49.15 33.27 -18.31
C ILE A 154 48.43 34.09 -19.38
N SER A 155 49.24 34.64 -20.28
CA SER A 155 48.90 35.27 -21.54
C SER A 155 48.30 34.25 -22.51
N SER A 156 47.18 34.62 -23.15
CA SER A 156 46.59 33.96 -24.32
C SER A 156 47.63 33.79 -25.44
N PRO A 157 47.65 32.62 -26.12
CA PRO A 157 47.24 32.67 -27.52
C PRO A 157 46.54 31.37 -27.96
N MET A 158 45.25 31.44 -28.30
CA MET A 158 44.64 30.64 -29.36
C MET A 158 43.19 31.09 -29.53
N GLY A 159 42.85 31.58 -30.72
CA GLY A 159 41.49 31.95 -31.10
C GLY A 159 40.59 30.73 -31.01
N VAL A 160 39.60 30.80 -30.12
CA VAL A 160 38.51 29.84 -30.04
C VAL A 160 37.22 30.59 -30.34
N ASP A 161 36.56 30.12 -31.38
CA ASP A 161 35.30 30.62 -31.90
C ASP A 161 34.22 30.68 -30.80
N SER A 162 33.55 31.83 -30.71
CA SER A 162 32.63 32.20 -29.62
C SER A 162 31.40 31.28 -29.46
N SER A 163 31.14 30.43 -30.44
CA SER A 163 30.08 29.42 -30.44
C SER A 163 30.42 28.16 -29.62
N VAL A 164 31.70 27.83 -29.42
CA VAL A 164 32.14 26.64 -28.66
C VAL A 164 32.15 26.90 -27.15
N SER A 165 32.21 28.16 -26.74
CA SER A 165 32.28 28.56 -25.32
C SER A 165 30.95 28.35 -24.58
N PHE A 166 29.80 28.49 -25.26
CA PHE A 166 28.48 28.32 -24.65
C PHE A 166 28.12 26.85 -24.41
N LEU A 167 28.52 25.93 -25.30
CA LEU A 167 28.28 24.50 -25.12
C LEU A 167 29.12 23.91 -23.98
N TYR A 168 30.34 24.43 -23.79
CA TYR A 168 31.24 24.01 -22.70
C TYR A 168 30.72 24.45 -21.32
N LEU A 169 30.13 25.65 -21.24
CA LEU A 169 29.49 26.17 -20.03
C LEU A 169 28.19 25.44 -19.68
N ASP A 170 27.38 25.08 -20.67
CA ASP A 170 26.15 24.31 -20.45
C ASP A 170 26.43 22.87 -19.98
N LEU A 171 27.50 22.24 -20.48
CA LEU A 171 27.94 20.91 -20.04
C LEU A 171 28.54 20.91 -18.63
N LEU A 172 29.27 21.98 -18.25
CA LEU A 172 29.76 22.18 -16.89
C LEU A 172 28.61 22.48 -15.92
N ALA A 173 27.67 23.36 -16.30
CA ALA A 173 26.48 23.66 -15.49
C ALA A 173 25.60 22.43 -15.26
N ALA A 174 25.46 21.56 -16.27
CA ALA A 174 24.71 20.30 -16.15
C ALA A 174 25.39 19.28 -15.22
N ARG A 175 26.72 19.35 -15.02
CA ARG A 175 27.46 18.41 -14.16
C ARG A 175 27.57 18.89 -12.70
N PHE A 176 27.48 20.19 -12.44
CA PHE A 176 27.69 20.80 -11.12
C PHE A 176 26.42 21.41 -10.48
N ALA A 177 25.23 21.14 -11.03
CA ALA A 177 23.95 21.70 -10.59
C ALA A 177 23.54 21.39 -9.12
N GLU A 178 24.28 20.52 -8.43
CA GLU A 178 24.03 20.16 -7.01
C GLU A 178 25.13 20.61 -6.04
N ASP A 179 26.22 21.25 -6.52
CA ASP A 179 27.28 21.77 -5.65
C ASP A 179 27.34 23.31 -5.65
N THR A 180 26.80 23.90 -4.58
CA THR A 180 26.70 25.36 -4.38
C THR A 180 28.03 26.11 -4.45
N LYS A 181 29.18 25.47 -4.17
CA LYS A 181 30.50 26.14 -4.23
C LYS A 181 31.02 26.27 -5.67
N ALA A 182 30.71 25.31 -6.54
CA ALA A 182 31.10 25.33 -7.95
C ALA A 182 30.35 26.42 -8.75
N VAL A 183 29.07 26.64 -8.44
CA VAL A 183 28.23 27.69 -9.06
C VAL A 183 28.78 29.10 -8.78
N HIS A 184 29.28 29.33 -7.56
CA HIS A 184 29.88 30.62 -7.17
C HIS A 184 31.19 30.91 -7.93
N LEU A 185 31.97 29.87 -8.24
CA LEU A 185 33.23 29.99 -8.98
C LEU A 185 32.99 30.33 -10.46
N ILE A 186 31.96 29.72 -11.07
CA ILE A 186 31.54 29.99 -12.45
C ILE A 186 31.03 31.43 -12.59
N LEU A 187 30.21 31.90 -11.65
CA LEU A 187 29.73 33.29 -11.63
C LEU A 187 30.88 34.31 -11.52
N ARG A 188 31.91 34.03 -10.72
CA ARG A 188 33.11 34.88 -10.64
C ARG A 188 33.93 34.87 -11.93
N TYR A 189 34.02 33.73 -12.61
CA TYR A 189 34.75 33.63 -13.89
C TYR A 189 34.04 34.38 -15.03
N VAL A 190 32.69 34.33 -15.06
CA VAL A 190 31.86 35.09 -16.01
C VAL A 190 31.94 36.60 -15.72
N MET A 191 31.93 37.01 -14.45
CA MET A 191 32.14 38.41 -14.06
C MET A 191 33.55 38.91 -14.42
N ALA A 192 34.60 38.09 -14.31
CA ALA A 192 35.95 38.46 -14.70
C ALA A 192 36.10 38.68 -16.22
N LEU A 193 35.40 37.90 -17.06
CA LEU A 193 35.42 38.05 -18.52
C LEU A 193 34.76 39.35 -19.01
N THR A 194 33.83 39.94 -18.25
CA THR A 194 33.17 41.20 -18.60
C THR A 194 33.98 42.45 -18.22
N THR A 195 35.13 42.30 -17.58
CA THR A 195 35.98 43.42 -17.13
C THR A 195 37.17 43.74 -18.06
N LYS A 196 37.27 43.11 -19.24
CA LYS A 196 38.41 43.28 -20.16
C LYS A 196 38.08 43.79 -21.58
N THR A 197 36.99 44.54 -21.73
CA THR A 197 36.72 45.33 -22.94
C THR A 197 36.03 46.64 -22.54
N PRO A 198 36.75 47.78 -22.46
CA PRO A 198 36.15 49.08 -22.22
C PRO A 198 35.83 49.68 -23.58
N ILE A 199 34.56 49.66 -23.98
CA ILE A 199 33.87 50.55 -24.94
C ILE A 199 32.52 49.86 -25.23
N LEU A 200 31.42 50.63 -25.11
CA LEU A 200 30.00 50.21 -24.99
C LEU A 200 29.52 49.80 -23.58
N GLY A 201 29.95 50.57 -22.56
CA GLY A 201 29.02 50.93 -21.48
C GLY A 201 28.03 51.96 -22.03
N PHE A 202 26.74 51.84 -21.69
CA PHE A 202 25.59 52.60 -22.23
C PHE A 202 24.98 52.02 -23.53
N ASN A 203 24.25 50.89 -23.41
CA ASN A 203 22.97 50.66 -24.11
C ASN A 203 22.29 49.28 -23.86
N VAL A 204 22.78 48.44 -22.94
CA VAL A 204 22.16 47.12 -22.68
C VAL A 204 20.97 47.18 -21.70
N LEU A 205 20.74 48.30 -21.02
CA LEU A 205 19.66 48.45 -20.02
C LEU A 205 18.30 48.91 -20.59
N LYS A 206 18.13 48.99 -21.92
CA LYS A 206 16.87 49.47 -22.54
C LYS A 206 16.09 48.45 -23.39
N TYR A 207 16.56 47.21 -23.50
CA TYR A 207 15.87 46.15 -24.28
C TYR A 207 15.86 44.77 -23.62
N ALA A 208 15.73 44.70 -22.29
CA ALA A 208 15.42 43.45 -21.60
C ALA A 208 14.06 43.56 -20.88
N PRO A 209 12.92 43.56 -21.59
CA PRO A 209 11.70 43.10 -20.95
C PRO A 209 11.86 41.60 -20.72
N ILE A 210 11.76 41.19 -19.45
CA ILE A 210 11.40 39.82 -19.04
C ILE A 210 12.51 38.78 -19.26
N ALA A 211 13.46 38.72 -18.33
CA ALA A 211 14.08 37.44 -17.97
C ALA A 211 14.56 37.42 -16.51
N LEU A 212 13.80 38.04 -15.60
CA LEU A 212 13.66 37.48 -14.25
C LEU A 212 12.79 36.22 -14.37
N ASN A 213 13.29 35.22 -15.10
CA ASN A 213 12.98 33.84 -14.75
C ASN A 213 13.73 33.61 -13.45
N ALA A 214 13.16 34.14 -12.35
CA ALA A 214 13.16 33.37 -11.13
C ALA A 214 12.77 31.98 -11.61
N SER A 215 13.74 31.07 -11.60
CA SER A 215 13.46 29.66 -11.74
C SER A 215 12.57 29.37 -10.54
N SER A 216 11.27 29.61 -10.69
CA SER A 216 10.26 28.89 -9.97
C SER A 216 10.51 27.48 -10.45
N ARG A 217 11.44 26.78 -9.80
CA ARG A 217 11.36 25.33 -9.72
C ARG A 217 9.92 25.15 -9.29
N GLN A 218 9.05 24.77 -10.23
CA GLN A 218 7.69 24.42 -9.91
C GLN A 218 7.86 23.31 -8.88
N THR A 219 7.71 23.66 -7.60
CA THR A 219 7.76 22.72 -6.52
C THR A 219 6.66 21.75 -6.86
N SER A 220 7.01 20.47 -7.04
CA SER A 220 6.03 19.44 -7.33
C SER A 220 4.82 19.63 -6.41
N TRP A 221 3.61 19.43 -6.93
CA TRP A 221 2.37 19.46 -6.13
C TRP A 221 2.49 18.63 -4.84
N TRP A 222 3.36 17.61 -4.87
CA TRP A 222 3.56 16.64 -3.79
C TRP A 222 4.90 16.79 -3.07
N SER A 223 5.64 17.88 -3.30
CA SER A 223 6.95 18.12 -2.68
C SER A 223 6.92 18.20 -1.15
N HIS A 224 5.75 18.48 -0.57
CA HIS A 224 5.52 18.54 0.88
C HIS A 224 4.89 17.24 1.45
N VAL A 225 4.61 16.24 0.62
CA VAL A 225 4.02 14.98 1.07
C VAL A 225 5.11 14.12 1.68
N GLU A 226 5.07 13.96 3.00
CA GLU A 226 6.01 13.14 3.73
C GLU A 226 5.79 11.64 3.48
N MET A 227 6.88 10.87 3.54
CA MET A 227 6.81 9.41 3.49
C MET A 227 6.04 8.89 4.70
N GLY A 228 4.95 8.16 4.47
CA GLY A 228 4.20 7.51 5.54
C GLY A 228 5.07 6.48 6.30
N PRO A 229 4.77 6.23 7.59
CA PRO A 229 5.49 5.22 8.34
C PRO A 229 5.28 3.82 7.72
N PRO A 230 6.29 2.94 7.71
CA PRO A 230 6.12 1.58 7.24
C PRO A 230 5.14 0.81 8.13
N ASP A 231 4.29 -0.03 7.53
CA ASP A 231 3.38 -0.90 8.27
C ASP A 231 4.18 -1.93 9.09
N ALA A 232 3.93 -1.93 10.41
CA ALA A 232 4.67 -2.74 11.38
C ALA A 232 4.59 -4.25 11.13
N ILE A 233 3.57 -4.72 10.40
CA ILE A 233 3.36 -6.14 10.06
C ILE A 233 3.93 -6.47 8.68
N LEU A 234 3.76 -5.59 7.69
CA LEU A 234 4.25 -5.85 6.33
C LEU A 234 5.78 -5.90 6.28
N GLY A 235 6.47 -5.02 7.00
CA GLY A 235 7.94 -5.02 7.06
C GLY A 235 8.54 -6.35 7.55
N ILE A 236 7.85 -7.04 8.48
CA ILE A 236 8.27 -8.34 9.00
C ILE A 236 8.20 -9.43 7.92
N THR A 237 7.12 -9.42 7.12
CA THR A 237 6.95 -10.41 6.05
C THR A 237 7.98 -10.21 4.94
N ASP A 238 8.36 -8.97 4.64
CA ASP A 238 9.38 -8.69 3.64
C ASP A 238 10.78 -9.06 4.11
N ALA A 239 11.10 -8.84 5.40
CA ALA A 239 12.34 -9.33 6.00
C ALA A 239 12.41 -10.87 5.95
N TYR A 240 11.34 -11.55 6.36
CA TYR A 240 11.22 -13.01 6.25
C TYR A 240 11.43 -13.52 4.82
N LYS A 241 10.89 -12.84 3.81
CA LYS A 241 11.06 -13.26 2.40
C LYS A 241 12.52 -13.14 1.94
N LYS A 242 13.23 -12.10 2.38
CA LYS A 242 14.64 -11.84 2.02
C LYS A 242 15.63 -12.79 2.71
N ASP A 243 15.27 -13.32 3.86
CA ASP A 243 16.10 -14.28 4.60
C ASP A 243 16.29 -15.59 3.81
N THR A 244 17.52 -16.07 3.72
CA THR A 244 17.89 -17.30 3.02
C THR A 244 18.02 -18.52 3.94
N ASN A 245 17.88 -18.35 5.26
CA ASN A 245 17.92 -19.43 6.22
C ASN A 245 16.78 -20.44 5.97
N PRO A 246 17.06 -21.73 5.73
CA PRO A 246 16.02 -22.73 5.47
C PRO A 246 15.14 -23.03 6.68
N LYS A 247 15.55 -22.65 7.90
CA LYS A 247 14.79 -22.81 9.14
C LYS A 247 13.95 -21.58 9.53
N LYS A 248 13.92 -20.54 8.68
CA LYS A 248 13.18 -19.31 8.98
C LYS A 248 11.68 -19.58 9.22
N VAL A 249 11.09 -18.86 10.18
CA VAL A 249 9.67 -19.00 10.54
C VAL A 249 8.99 -17.64 10.49
N ASN A 250 7.82 -17.56 9.82
CA ASN A 250 7.00 -16.35 9.80
C ASN A 250 5.84 -16.47 10.79
N LEU A 251 5.97 -15.79 11.92
CA LEU A 251 4.92 -15.63 12.93
C LEU A 251 4.29 -14.22 12.89
N GLY A 252 4.62 -13.39 11.89
CA GLY A 252 3.99 -12.08 11.67
C GLY A 252 2.72 -12.14 10.82
N VAL A 253 2.49 -13.24 10.10
CA VAL A 253 1.42 -13.35 9.09
C VAL A 253 0.01 -13.35 9.70
N GLY A 254 -0.85 -12.44 9.25
CA GLY A 254 -2.25 -12.32 9.68
C GLY A 254 -3.24 -13.23 8.96
N ALA A 255 -2.82 -14.42 8.52
CA ALA A 255 -3.64 -15.35 7.78
C ALA A 255 -3.32 -16.81 8.13
N TYR A 256 -4.33 -17.67 8.13
CA TYR A 256 -4.18 -19.10 8.36
C TYR A 256 -3.26 -19.76 7.34
N ARG A 257 -2.50 -20.76 7.80
CA ARG A 257 -1.69 -21.65 6.99
C ARG A 257 -1.99 -23.09 7.37
N ASP A 258 -1.85 -23.99 6.40
CA ASP A 258 -1.86 -25.43 6.67
C ASP A 258 -0.57 -25.85 7.42
N ASP A 259 -0.48 -27.12 7.78
CA ASP A 259 0.66 -27.66 8.52
C ASP A 259 1.98 -27.68 7.70
N LYS A 260 1.91 -27.42 6.39
CA LYS A 260 3.07 -27.24 5.50
C LYS A 260 3.43 -25.75 5.33
N GLY A 261 2.80 -24.85 6.08
CA GLY A 261 3.03 -23.41 6.01
C GLY A 261 2.49 -22.76 4.73
N LYS A 262 1.57 -23.41 4.00
CA LYS A 262 0.99 -22.91 2.75
C LYS A 262 -0.37 -22.24 2.97
N PRO A 263 -0.77 -21.27 2.12
CA PRO A 263 -2.14 -20.77 2.11
C PRO A 263 -3.14 -21.91 1.94
N TYR A 264 -4.24 -21.85 2.68
CA TYR A 264 -5.28 -22.87 2.65
C TYR A 264 -6.58 -22.26 2.11
N VAL A 265 -7.04 -22.76 0.96
CA VAL A 265 -8.36 -22.44 0.39
C VAL A 265 -9.28 -23.59 0.75
N LEU A 266 -10.36 -23.29 1.47
CA LEU A 266 -11.29 -24.28 1.97
C LEU A 266 -11.91 -25.08 0.81
N PRO A 267 -11.99 -26.41 0.90
CA PRO A 267 -12.65 -27.22 -0.13
C PRO A 267 -14.13 -26.83 -0.34
N SER A 268 -14.87 -26.46 0.71
CA SER A 268 -16.24 -25.90 0.57
C SER A 268 -16.27 -24.62 -0.27
N VAL A 269 -15.28 -23.74 -0.12
CA VAL A 269 -15.13 -22.51 -0.91
C VAL A 269 -14.80 -22.83 -2.36
N ARG A 270 -13.90 -23.78 -2.63
CA ARG A 270 -13.61 -24.23 -4.01
C ARG A 270 -14.85 -24.85 -4.67
N ALA A 271 -15.61 -25.65 -3.92
CA ALA A 271 -16.84 -26.25 -4.43
C ALA A 271 -17.90 -25.18 -4.76
N ALA A 272 -18.08 -24.19 -3.89
CA ALA A 272 -18.96 -23.05 -4.15
C ALA A 272 -18.50 -22.22 -5.37
N GLU A 273 -17.20 -21.97 -5.51
CA GLU A 273 -16.66 -21.26 -6.67
C GLU A 273 -16.88 -22.03 -7.99
N ASN A 274 -16.62 -23.33 -8.02
CA ASN A 274 -16.91 -24.17 -9.19
C ASN A 274 -18.40 -24.15 -9.56
N LYS A 275 -19.29 -24.20 -8.56
CA LYS A 275 -20.74 -24.08 -8.76
C LYS A 275 -21.09 -22.73 -9.38
N LEU A 276 -20.52 -21.62 -8.89
CA LEU A 276 -20.74 -20.28 -9.47
C LEU A 276 -20.26 -20.16 -10.91
N ILE A 277 -19.07 -20.69 -11.22
CA ILE A 277 -18.53 -20.68 -12.58
C ILE A 277 -19.46 -21.42 -13.53
N SER A 278 -19.98 -22.59 -13.11
CA SER A 278 -20.91 -23.38 -13.93
C SER A 278 -22.25 -22.69 -14.19
N GLN A 279 -22.69 -21.79 -13.31
CA GLN A 279 -23.92 -21.03 -13.46
C GLN A 279 -23.80 -19.88 -14.48
N ALA A 280 -22.59 -19.50 -14.87
CA ALA A 280 -22.33 -18.43 -15.85
C ALA A 280 -23.11 -17.12 -15.59
N LEU A 281 -23.27 -16.75 -14.31
CA LEU A 281 -23.99 -15.55 -13.91
C LEU A 281 -23.32 -14.27 -14.44
N ASP A 282 -24.13 -13.23 -14.64
CA ASP A 282 -23.65 -11.90 -15.01
C ASP A 282 -22.70 -11.29 -13.96
N LYS A 283 -22.11 -10.15 -14.33
CA LYS A 283 -21.27 -9.33 -13.46
C LYS A 283 -21.85 -7.92 -13.28
N GLU A 284 -23.18 -7.82 -13.26
CA GLU A 284 -23.85 -6.55 -13.05
C GLU A 284 -23.59 -6.01 -11.64
N TYR A 285 -23.82 -4.72 -11.45
CA TYR A 285 -23.71 -4.10 -10.14
C TYR A 285 -24.64 -4.76 -9.12
N ALA A 286 -24.13 -5.01 -7.92
CA ALA A 286 -25.01 -5.28 -6.79
C ALA A 286 -25.81 -4.04 -6.40
N GLY A 287 -26.90 -4.25 -5.65
CA GLY A 287 -27.51 -3.17 -4.89
C GLY A 287 -26.50 -2.54 -3.93
N ILE A 288 -26.73 -1.29 -3.51
CA ILE A 288 -25.83 -0.53 -2.62
C ILE A 288 -25.52 -1.31 -1.32
N ILE A 289 -26.50 -2.07 -0.83
CA ILE A 289 -26.40 -2.87 0.40
C ILE A 289 -25.72 -4.23 0.18
N GLY A 290 -25.36 -4.58 -1.07
CA GLY A 290 -24.84 -5.89 -1.45
C GLY A 290 -25.93 -6.91 -1.77
N LEU A 291 -25.55 -8.19 -1.70
CA LEU A 291 -26.43 -9.32 -2.01
C LEU A 291 -27.32 -9.63 -0.80
N ALA A 292 -28.65 -9.61 -1.01
CA ALA A 292 -29.62 -9.82 0.07
C ALA A 292 -29.46 -11.19 0.76
N ASP A 293 -29.28 -12.26 -0.02
CA ASP A 293 -29.11 -13.62 0.50
C ASP A 293 -27.85 -13.77 1.37
N PHE A 294 -26.76 -13.10 0.97
CA PHE A 294 -25.54 -13.05 1.78
C PHE A 294 -25.77 -12.26 3.09
N CYS A 295 -26.39 -11.09 3.01
CA CYS A 295 -26.65 -10.25 4.20
C CYS A 295 -27.55 -10.98 5.21
N ASN A 296 -28.61 -11.63 4.73
CA ASN A 296 -29.50 -12.44 5.56
C ASN A 296 -28.76 -13.62 6.20
N ALA A 297 -27.96 -14.35 5.44
CA ALA A 297 -27.19 -15.49 5.95
C ALA A 297 -26.11 -15.05 6.97
N ALA A 298 -25.42 -13.93 6.73
CA ALA A 298 -24.45 -13.38 7.65
C ALA A 298 -25.08 -12.95 8.99
N ALA A 299 -26.25 -12.31 8.94
CA ALA A 299 -27.02 -11.95 10.13
C ALA A 299 -27.49 -13.19 10.91
N LYS A 300 -28.03 -14.20 10.22
CA LYS A 300 -28.43 -15.47 10.85
C LYS A 300 -27.25 -16.19 11.51
N LEU A 301 -26.07 -16.21 10.88
CA LEU A 301 -24.87 -16.79 11.46
C LEU A 301 -24.48 -16.09 12.78
N ALA A 302 -24.53 -14.75 12.83
CA ALA A 302 -24.21 -13.99 14.03
C ALA A 302 -25.25 -14.19 15.14
N PHE A 303 -26.53 -13.96 14.83
CA PHE A 303 -27.57 -13.83 15.84
C PHE A 303 -28.32 -15.13 16.14
N SER A 304 -28.15 -16.17 15.32
CA SER A 304 -29.07 -17.32 15.22
C SER A 304 -30.39 -16.97 14.54
N GLU A 305 -30.93 -17.92 13.77
CA GLU A 305 -32.24 -17.82 13.12
C GLU A 305 -33.39 -17.61 14.12
N ASN A 306 -33.21 -18.06 15.36
CA ASN A 306 -34.21 -17.96 16.41
C ASN A 306 -34.23 -16.61 17.15
N SER A 307 -33.26 -15.73 16.90
CA SER A 307 -33.14 -14.45 17.60
C SER A 307 -34.28 -13.49 17.29
N VAL A 308 -34.67 -12.72 18.30
CA VAL A 308 -35.62 -11.61 18.20
C VAL A 308 -35.21 -10.62 17.11
N VAL A 309 -33.89 -10.38 16.94
CA VAL A 309 -33.36 -9.47 15.93
C VAL A 309 -33.77 -9.88 14.52
N ILE A 310 -33.75 -11.19 14.24
CA ILE A 310 -34.11 -11.76 12.93
C ILE A 310 -35.63 -11.85 12.79
N LYS A 311 -36.33 -12.38 13.80
CA LYS A 311 -37.79 -12.61 13.75
C LYS A 311 -38.59 -11.31 13.64
N GLU A 312 -38.17 -10.27 14.37
CA GLU A 312 -38.83 -8.96 14.38
C GLU A 312 -38.20 -7.99 13.36
N LYS A 313 -37.20 -8.44 12.59
CA LYS A 313 -36.53 -7.65 11.54
C LYS A 313 -35.99 -6.32 12.09
N LEU A 314 -35.26 -6.41 13.19
CA LEU A 314 -34.64 -5.27 13.89
C LEU A 314 -33.25 -4.93 13.34
N ASN A 315 -32.73 -5.72 12.39
CA ASN A 315 -31.40 -5.51 11.82
C ASN A 315 -31.43 -4.69 10.52
N ALA A 316 -30.54 -3.71 10.45
CA ALA A 316 -30.10 -3.11 9.19
C ALA A 316 -28.73 -3.71 8.81
N THR A 317 -28.75 -4.81 8.05
CA THR A 317 -27.54 -5.53 7.60
C THR A 317 -27.16 -5.17 6.17
N VAL A 318 -25.91 -4.75 5.97
CA VAL A 318 -25.33 -4.42 4.67
C VAL A 318 -24.01 -5.16 4.48
N GLN A 319 -23.68 -5.52 3.25
CA GLN A 319 -22.38 -6.10 2.91
C GLN A 319 -21.28 -5.03 3.02
N GLY A 320 -20.23 -5.36 3.76
CA GLY A 320 -19.03 -4.54 3.91
C GLY A 320 -17.83 -5.11 3.16
N ILE A 321 -16.84 -4.26 2.87
CA ILE A 321 -15.55 -4.66 2.29
C ILE A 321 -14.70 -5.35 3.38
N SER A 322 -15.10 -6.56 3.73
CA SER A 322 -14.62 -7.33 4.89
C SER A 322 -14.88 -6.65 6.23
N GLY A 323 -14.18 -7.08 7.29
CA GLY A 323 -14.30 -6.48 8.62
C GLY A 323 -13.91 -5.01 8.62
N THR A 324 -12.81 -4.63 7.94
CA THR A 324 -12.36 -3.24 7.83
C THR A 324 -13.41 -2.33 7.20
N GLY A 325 -14.03 -2.75 6.09
CA GLY A 325 -15.11 -1.98 5.46
C GLY A 325 -16.35 -1.91 6.35
N SER A 326 -16.68 -2.99 7.05
CA SER A 326 -17.82 -3.04 7.98
C SER A 326 -17.62 -2.10 9.18
N LEU A 327 -16.41 -2.08 9.76
CA LEU A 327 -16.00 -1.13 10.80
C LEU A 327 -16.09 0.32 10.29
N TYR A 328 -15.62 0.58 9.06
CA TYR A 328 -15.71 1.92 8.47
C TYR A 328 -17.14 2.39 8.27
N ILE A 329 -18.03 1.52 7.75
CA ILE A 329 -19.46 1.84 7.59
C ILE A 329 -20.07 2.20 8.95
N GLY A 330 -19.83 1.37 9.98
CA GLY A 330 -20.33 1.63 11.32
C GLY A 330 -19.74 2.89 11.95
N GLY A 331 -18.43 3.10 11.82
CA GLY A 331 -17.75 4.31 12.29
C GLY A 331 -18.28 5.58 11.61
N ALA A 332 -18.45 5.55 10.29
CA ALA A 332 -19.00 6.68 9.52
C ALA A 332 -20.46 6.97 9.92
N PHE A 333 -21.26 5.92 10.14
CA PHE A 333 -22.63 6.07 10.64
C PHE A 333 -22.65 6.72 12.03
N LEU A 334 -21.81 6.25 12.96
CA LEU A 334 -21.71 6.84 14.29
C LEU A 334 -21.22 8.30 14.23
N GLY A 335 -20.19 8.58 13.42
CA GLY A 335 -19.69 9.94 13.23
C GLY A 335 -20.75 10.91 12.71
N ALA A 336 -21.62 10.46 11.79
CA ALA A 336 -22.68 11.27 11.20
C ALA A 336 -23.91 11.42 12.11
N PHE A 337 -24.35 10.34 12.77
CA PHE A 337 -25.70 10.27 13.35
C PHE A 337 -25.75 10.03 14.87
N PHE A 338 -24.67 9.57 15.49
CA PHE A 338 -24.67 9.30 16.93
C PHE A 338 -24.81 10.62 17.72
N GLN A 339 -25.88 10.72 18.51
CA GLN A 339 -26.21 11.91 19.30
C GLN A 339 -25.57 11.90 20.69
N GLY A 340 -25.07 10.75 21.14
CA GLY A 340 -24.35 10.60 22.41
C GLY A 340 -22.93 11.16 22.35
N ASN A 341 -22.11 10.78 23.33
CA ASN A 341 -20.71 11.13 23.36
C ASN A 341 -19.97 10.42 22.22
N LYS A 342 -19.37 11.18 21.30
CA LYS A 342 -18.62 10.66 20.13
C LYS A 342 -17.23 10.12 20.51
N GLU A 343 -17.11 9.61 21.73
CA GLU A 343 -15.97 8.86 22.21
C GLU A 343 -16.21 7.36 22.02
N ILE A 344 -15.24 6.70 21.40
CA ILE A 344 -15.21 5.25 21.26
C ILE A 344 -14.08 4.68 22.12
N TYR A 345 -14.47 3.84 23.09
CA TYR A 345 -13.56 3.20 24.03
C TYR A 345 -13.18 1.81 23.54
N MET A 346 -11.87 1.55 23.43
CA MET A 346 -11.31 0.31 22.91
C MET A 346 -10.50 -0.43 23.98
N PRO A 347 -10.36 -1.77 23.90
CA PRO A 347 -9.48 -2.49 24.80
C PRO A 347 -8.03 -2.03 24.63
N THR A 348 -7.24 -2.15 25.69
CA THR A 348 -5.79 -1.90 25.67
C THR A 348 -5.01 -3.21 25.81
N PRO A 349 -4.25 -3.63 24.78
CA PRO A 349 -4.22 -3.10 23.41
C PRO A 349 -5.47 -3.52 22.60
N THR A 350 -5.55 -3.10 21.34
CA THR A 350 -6.57 -3.53 20.35
C THR A 350 -5.91 -3.73 18.98
N TRP A 351 -6.68 -4.12 17.95
CA TRP A 351 -6.16 -4.21 16.59
C TRP A 351 -5.73 -2.82 16.11
N GLY A 352 -4.46 -2.68 15.71
CA GLY A 352 -3.83 -1.37 15.47
C GLY A 352 -4.57 -0.46 14.47
N ASN A 353 -5.33 -1.03 13.54
CA ASN A 353 -6.09 -0.26 12.55
C ASN A 353 -7.41 0.34 13.10
N HIS A 354 -7.89 -0.07 14.29
CA HIS A 354 -9.06 0.55 14.92
C HIS A 354 -8.84 2.04 15.17
N ILE A 355 -7.68 2.41 15.71
CA ILE A 355 -7.38 3.81 16.08
C ILE A 355 -7.44 4.75 14.86
N PRO A 356 -6.66 4.56 13.77
CA PRO A 356 -6.72 5.45 12.62
C PRO A 356 -8.07 5.38 11.90
N LEU A 357 -8.74 4.22 11.88
CA LEU A 357 -10.04 4.06 11.24
C LEU A 357 -11.11 4.93 11.92
N PHE A 358 -11.29 4.80 13.23
CA PHE A 358 -12.36 5.52 13.93
C PHE A 358 -12.04 7.02 14.08
N LYS A 359 -10.76 7.41 14.19
CA LYS A 359 -10.36 8.83 14.07
C LYS A 359 -10.77 9.42 12.72
N ARG A 360 -10.57 8.67 11.63
CA ARG A 360 -10.97 9.10 10.27
C ARG A 360 -12.49 9.21 10.11
N CYS A 361 -13.25 8.47 10.90
CA CYS A 361 -14.71 8.58 10.97
C CYS A 361 -15.20 9.74 11.87
N GLY A 362 -14.31 10.56 12.43
CA GLY A 362 -14.68 11.70 13.28
C GLY A 362 -15.01 11.34 14.73
N LEU A 363 -14.60 10.16 15.21
CA LEU A 363 -14.74 9.76 16.61
C LEU A 363 -13.45 10.03 17.40
N THR A 364 -13.61 10.38 18.68
CA THR A 364 -12.51 10.47 19.63
C THR A 364 -12.21 9.08 20.17
N VAL A 365 -11.00 8.58 19.93
CA VAL A 365 -10.59 7.25 20.40
C VAL A 365 -10.06 7.33 21.84
N LYS A 366 -10.66 6.53 22.73
CA LYS A 366 -10.27 6.32 24.12
C LYS A 366 -10.00 4.84 24.37
N GLN A 367 -9.50 4.52 25.56
CA GLN A 367 -9.06 3.19 25.91
C GLN A 367 -9.58 2.78 27.30
N TYR A 368 -9.79 1.48 27.49
CA TYR A 368 -10.04 0.84 28.79
C TYR A 368 -9.07 -0.33 28.98
N ARG A 369 -8.75 -0.66 30.24
CA ARG A 369 -7.86 -1.78 30.57
C ARG A 369 -8.44 -3.11 30.08
N TYR A 370 -7.57 -3.99 29.58
CA TYR A 370 -7.98 -5.28 29.04
C TYR A 370 -6.91 -6.35 29.27
N TYR A 371 -5.72 -6.19 28.70
CA TYR A 371 -4.64 -7.16 28.88
C TYR A 371 -3.82 -6.85 30.14
N ASP A 372 -3.61 -7.85 30.99
CA ASP A 372 -2.69 -7.76 32.12
C ASP A 372 -1.31 -8.32 31.71
N PRO A 373 -0.27 -7.48 31.57
CA PRO A 373 1.07 -7.95 31.21
C PRO A 373 1.73 -8.81 32.29
N LYS A 374 1.26 -8.78 33.55
CA LYS A 374 1.81 -9.60 34.63
C LYS A 374 1.36 -11.06 34.53
N THR A 375 0.11 -11.28 34.13
CA THR A 375 -0.50 -12.62 34.02
C THR A 375 -0.61 -13.11 32.58
N CYS A 376 -0.37 -12.24 31.60
CA CYS A 376 -0.68 -12.46 30.19
C CYS A 376 -2.16 -12.84 29.93
N GLY A 377 -3.04 -12.46 30.86
CA GLY A 377 -4.47 -12.76 30.86
C GLY A 377 -5.34 -11.51 30.80
N PHE A 378 -6.61 -11.65 31.18
CA PHE A 378 -7.59 -10.57 31.16
C PHE A 378 -7.60 -9.82 32.51
N ASP A 379 -7.30 -8.52 32.49
CA ASP A 379 -7.47 -7.61 33.63
C ASP A 379 -8.97 -7.30 33.84
N PHE A 380 -9.71 -8.30 34.32
CA PHE A 380 -11.16 -8.19 34.48
C PHE A 380 -11.56 -7.06 35.43
N ASN A 381 -10.89 -6.98 36.58
CA ASN A 381 -11.18 -5.96 37.59
C ASN A 381 -10.86 -4.55 37.06
N GLY A 382 -9.72 -4.38 36.38
CA GLY A 382 -9.37 -3.11 35.77
C GLY A 382 -10.32 -2.72 34.64
N ALA A 383 -10.72 -3.68 33.80
CA ALA A 383 -11.70 -3.46 32.75
C ALA A 383 -13.04 -2.98 33.32
N LEU A 384 -13.61 -3.67 34.32
CA LEU A 384 -14.88 -3.27 34.94
C LEU A 384 -14.79 -1.89 35.60
N GLN A 385 -13.70 -1.59 36.31
CA GLN A 385 -13.47 -0.29 36.93
C GLN A 385 -13.44 0.84 35.90
N ASP A 386 -12.81 0.62 34.74
CA ASP A 386 -12.74 1.62 33.69
C ASP A 386 -14.07 1.77 32.97
N ILE A 387 -14.73 0.65 32.62
CA ILE A 387 -16.04 0.65 31.96
C ILE A 387 -17.09 1.37 32.81
N ALA A 388 -17.09 1.15 34.13
CA ALA A 388 -17.99 1.83 35.06
C ALA A 388 -17.80 3.37 35.10
N LYS A 389 -16.63 3.86 34.69
CA LYS A 389 -16.29 5.30 34.64
C LYS A 389 -16.45 5.92 33.26
N ILE A 390 -16.73 5.12 32.23
CA ILE A 390 -16.99 5.66 30.89
C ILE A 390 -18.22 6.60 30.98
N PRO A 391 -18.17 7.80 30.37
CA PRO A 391 -19.31 8.71 30.32
C PRO A 391 -20.53 8.01 29.69
N GLU A 392 -21.72 8.22 30.25
CA GLU A 392 -22.94 7.63 29.70
C GLU A 392 -23.14 8.03 28.23
N HIS A 393 -23.79 7.17 27.45
CA HIS A 393 -24.00 7.39 26.02
C HIS A 393 -22.70 7.51 25.20
N SER A 394 -21.58 6.95 25.66
CA SER A 394 -20.38 6.73 24.83
C SER A 394 -20.45 5.39 24.08
N VAL A 395 -19.58 5.19 23.09
CA VAL A 395 -19.46 3.93 22.36
C VAL A 395 -18.36 3.07 22.99
N ILE A 396 -18.60 1.77 23.12
CA ILE A 396 -17.59 0.80 23.56
C ILE A 396 -17.37 -0.26 22.47
N LEU A 397 -16.13 -0.38 22.00
CA LEU A 397 -15.71 -1.39 21.02
C LEU A 397 -15.30 -2.67 21.74
N LEU A 398 -15.91 -3.78 21.36
CA LEU A 398 -15.68 -5.11 21.94
C LEU A 398 -15.26 -6.09 20.84
N HIS A 399 -14.27 -6.93 21.10
CA HIS A 399 -13.97 -8.06 20.23
C HIS A 399 -14.87 -9.22 20.65
N ALA A 400 -15.64 -9.80 19.73
CA ALA A 400 -16.60 -10.85 20.07
C ALA A 400 -15.91 -12.12 20.61
N CYS A 401 -14.77 -12.46 20.04
CA CYS A 401 -13.89 -13.57 20.42
C CYS A 401 -12.53 -13.43 19.71
N ALA A 402 -11.55 -14.22 20.14
CA ALA A 402 -10.17 -14.24 19.67
C ALA A 402 -9.58 -12.83 19.56
N HIS A 403 -9.50 -12.14 20.70
CA HIS A 403 -8.99 -10.77 20.77
C HIS A 403 -7.68 -10.60 20.00
N ASN A 404 -7.60 -9.56 19.17
CA ASN A 404 -6.42 -9.24 18.39
C ASN A 404 -5.82 -7.96 18.98
N PRO A 405 -4.58 -7.99 19.50
CA PRO A 405 -3.54 -8.98 19.21
C PRO A 405 -3.30 -10.09 20.24
N THR A 406 -3.96 -10.07 21.39
CA THR A 406 -3.48 -10.84 22.56
C THR A 406 -3.92 -12.29 22.60
N GLY A 407 -5.04 -12.64 21.96
CA GLY A 407 -5.74 -13.91 22.11
C GLY A 407 -6.45 -14.07 23.46
N VAL A 408 -6.43 -13.07 24.34
CA VAL A 408 -7.11 -13.13 25.63
C VAL A 408 -8.58 -12.79 25.46
N ASP A 409 -9.49 -13.66 25.89
CA ASP A 409 -10.95 -13.42 25.85
C ASP A 409 -11.57 -13.49 27.26
N PRO A 410 -12.61 -12.68 27.56
CA PRO A 410 -13.37 -12.83 28.79
C PRO A 410 -14.12 -14.16 28.80
N LYS A 411 -14.27 -14.73 29.99
CA LYS A 411 -15.11 -15.91 30.23
C LYS A 411 -16.61 -15.54 30.18
N PRO A 412 -17.52 -16.51 30.00
CA PRO A 412 -18.96 -16.25 29.94
C PRO A 412 -19.50 -15.44 31.14
N GLU A 413 -19.06 -15.76 32.36
CA GLU A 413 -19.42 -15.03 33.57
C GLU A 413 -18.91 -13.58 33.57
N GLN A 414 -17.71 -13.35 33.03
CA GLN A 414 -17.13 -12.01 32.90
C GLN A 414 -17.86 -11.19 31.84
N TRP A 415 -18.23 -11.81 30.71
CA TRP A 415 -19.08 -11.17 29.70
C TRP A 415 -20.42 -10.73 30.29
N LYS A 416 -21.03 -11.55 31.14
CA LYS A 416 -22.30 -11.22 31.81
C LYS A 416 -22.16 -10.00 32.71
N GLU A 417 -21.11 -9.93 33.51
CA GLU A 417 -20.84 -8.76 34.36
C GLU A 417 -20.54 -7.51 33.53
N MET A 418 -19.74 -7.63 32.46
CA MET A 418 -19.48 -6.53 31.54
C MET A 418 -20.77 -6.03 30.88
N SER A 419 -21.64 -6.93 30.42
CA SER A 419 -22.96 -6.58 29.85
C SER A 419 -23.79 -5.76 30.84
N ASN A 420 -23.85 -6.18 32.10
CA ASN A 420 -24.58 -5.47 33.15
C ASN A 420 -24.04 -4.05 33.38
N VAL A 421 -22.72 -3.89 33.50
CA VAL A 421 -22.10 -2.57 33.70
C VAL A 421 -22.33 -1.68 32.48
N ILE A 422 -22.10 -2.19 31.27
CA ILE A 422 -22.33 -1.47 30.00
C ILE A 422 -23.78 -0.98 29.90
N LYS A 423 -24.75 -1.84 30.26
CA LYS A 423 -26.17 -1.50 30.26
C LYS A 423 -26.49 -0.41 31.30
N SER A 424 -25.98 -0.56 32.52
CA SER A 424 -26.19 0.42 33.60
C SER A 424 -25.62 1.81 33.26
N ARG A 425 -24.51 1.84 32.52
CA ARG A 425 -23.84 3.05 32.03
C ARG A 425 -24.41 3.56 30.70
N LYS A 426 -25.44 2.90 30.14
CA LYS A 426 -26.06 3.25 28.85
C LYS A 426 -25.02 3.43 27.73
N LEU A 427 -24.00 2.58 27.72
CA LEU A 427 -22.99 2.61 26.66
C LEU A 427 -23.53 1.89 25.43
N PHE A 428 -23.15 2.35 24.24
CA PHE A 428 -23.51 1.71 22.99
C PHE A 428 -22.44 0.67 22.58
N PRO A 429 -22.75 -0.64 22.59
CA PRO A 429 -21.79 -1.67 22.21
C PRO A 429 -21.59 -1.72 20.70
N PHE A 430 -20.33 -1.76 20.28
CA PHE A 430 -19.92 -2.05 18.91
C PHE A 430 -19.04 -3.31 18.93
N PHE A 431 -19.50 -4.41 18.33
CA PHE A 431 -18.74 -5.65 18.25
C PHE A 431 -17.94 -5.75 16.94
N ASP A 432 -16.66 -6.10 17.05
CA ASP A 432 -15.84 -6.63 15.95
C ASP A 432 -15.75 -8.16 16.07
N MET A 433 -16.30 -8.88 15.08
CA MET A 433 -16.40 -10.34 15.03
C MET A 433 -15.74 -10.88 13.77
N ALA A 434 -14.42 -10.90 13.76
CA ALA A 434 -13.62 -11.35 12.62
C ALA A 434 -13.25 -12.85 12.62
N TYR A 435 -13.54 -13.57 13.71
CA TYR A 435 -13.02 -14.92 13.97
C TYR A 435 -14.08 -15.96 14.34
N GLN A 436 -15.37 -15.70 14.10
CA GLN A 436 -16.45 -16.64 14.44
C GLN A 436 -16.21 -18.03 13.82
N GLY A 437 -16.22 -19.06 14.67
CA GLY A 437 -15.89 -20.45 14.37
C GLY A 437 -14.38 -20.73 14.37
N PHE A 438 -13.56 -19.76 13.96
CA PHE A 438 -12.09 -19.91 13.90
C PHE A 438 -11.44 -19.84 15.29
N ALA A 439 -12.13 -19.30 16.30
CA ALA A 439 -11.59 -19.14 17.64
C ALA A 439 -11.65 -20.47 18.41
N SER A 440 -12.83 -21.12 18.49
CA SER A 440 -13.00 -22.38 19.22
C SER A 440 -13.31 -23.61 18.36
N GLY A 441 -13.54 -23.43 17.05
CA GLY A 441 -14.08 -24.48 16.17
C GLY A 441 -15.61 -24.59 16.21
N ASP A 442 -16.30 -23.66 16.87
CA ASP A 442 -17.74 -23.65 17.05
C ASP A 442 -18.28 -22.22 16.83
N CYS A 443 -19.09 -22.04 15.79
CA CYS A 443 -19.61 -20.73 15.42
C CYS A 443 -20.61 -20.16 16.43
N ASP A 444 -21.33 -21.00 17.17
CA ASP A 444 -22.32 -20.56 18.15
C ASP A 444 -21.63 -20.13 19.45
N ARG A 445 -20.64 -20.91 19.90
CA ARG A 445 -19.80 -20.53 21.04
C ARG A 445 -19.09 -19.20 20.79
N ASP A 446 -18.53 -19.03 19.60
CA ASP A 446 -17.77 -17.83 19.25
C ASP A 446 -18.66 -16.57 19.08
N ALA A 447 -19.98 -16.74 18.94
CA ALA A 447 -20.96 -15.65 18.88
C ALA A 447 -21.69 -15.40 20.21
N GLN A 448 -21.37 -16.17 21.26
CA GLN A 448 -22.11 -16.16 22.53
C GLN A 448 -22.14 -14.77 23.18
N ALA A 449 -21.03 -14.01 23.17
CA ALA A 449 -21.00 -12.67 23.74
C ALA A 449 -21.99 -11.71 23.04
N VAL A 450 -22.05 -11.74 21.71
CA VAL A 450 -22.99 -10.93 20.93
C VAL A 450 -24.43 -11.31 21.25
N ARG A 451 -24.73 -12.62 21.28
CA ARG A 451 -26.08 -13.13 21.56
C ARG A 451 -26.53 -12.82 22.99
N MET A 452 -25.64 -12.95 23.97
CA MET A 452 -25.89 -12.57 25.37
C MET A 452 -26.24 -11.08 25.49
N PHE A 453 -25.55 -10.20 24.77
CA PHE A 453 -25.89 -8.77 24.80
C PHE A 453 -27.26 -8.49 24.19
N ILE A 454 -27.66 -9.21 23.13
CA ILE A 454 -29.02 -9.11 22.60
C ILE A 454 -30.05 -9.60 23.62
N GLU A 455 -29.83 -10.74 24.26
CA GLU A 455 -30.69 -11.30 25.31
C GLU A 455 -30.81 -10.37 26.52
N ASP A 456 -29.72 -9.69 26.87
CA ASP A 456 -29.69 -8.67 27.92
C ASP A 456 -30.37 -7.36 27.50
N GLY A 457 -30.92 -7.28 26.30
CA GLY A 457 -31.70 -6.15 25.81
C GLY A 457 -30.87 -5.00 25.24
N HIS A 458 -29.60 -5.23 24.90
CA HIS A 458 -28.79 -4.22 24.23
C HIS A 458 -29.24 -4.01 22.78
N ARG A 459 -29.06 -2.78 22.30
CA ARG A 459 -28.93 -2.46 20.87
C ARG A 459 -27.47 -2.25 20.58
N LEU A 460 -26.99 -2.81 19.48
CA LEU A 460 -25.56 -2.87 19.18
C LEU A 460 -25.29 -2.73 17.69
N ALA A 461 -24.06 -2.34 17.39
CA ALA A 461 -23.47 -2.47 16.07
C ALA A 461 -22.57 -3.71 16.01
N LEU A 462 -22.51 -4.36 14.84
CA LEU A 462 -21.71 -5.55 14.62
C LEU A 462 -20.98 -5.46 13.27
N ALA A 463 -19.66 -5.63 13.28
CA ALA A 463 -18.83 -5.84 12.10
C ALA A 463 -18.40 -7.31 12.01
N GLN A 464 -18.69 -7.96 10.89
CA GLN A 464 -18.30 -9.34 10.60
C GLN A 464 -17.25 -9.39 9.48
N SER A 465 -16.33 -10.36 9.58
CA SER A 465 -15.38 -10.67 8.51
C SER A 465 -15.42 -12.15 8.17
N PHE A 466 -15.43 -12.45 6.86
CA PHE A 466 -15.30 -13.81 6.34
C PHE A 466 -13.88 -14.14 5.85
N ALA A 467 -12.91 -13.26 6.13
CA ALA A 467 -11.54 -13.43 5.67
C ALA A 467 -10.87 -14.66 6.29
N LYS A 468 -11.17 -14.99 7.55
CA LYS A 468 -10.49 -16.06 8.29
C LYS A 468 -11.31 -17.35 8.28
N ASN A 469 -12.57 -17.30 8.69
CA ASN A 469 -13.42 -18.48 8.79
C ASN A 469 -13.75 -19.10 7.41
N MET A 470 -13.74 -18.34 6.31
CA MET A 470 -13.87 -18.90 4.95
C MET A 470 -12.57 -18.81 4.14
N GLY A 471 -11.47 -18.31 4.72
CA GLY A 471 -10.24 -18.10 3.97
C GLY A 471 -10.35 -17.09 2.81
N LEU A 472 -11.40 -16.27 2.77
CA LEU A 472 -11.70 -15.30 1.71
C LEU A 472 -10.97 -13.97 1.93
N TYR A 473 -9.66 -14.03 2.24
CA TYR A 473 -8.85 -12.87 2.62
C TYR A 473 -8.87 -11.76 1.55
N GLY A 474 -8.56 -12.13 0.31
CA GLY A 474 -8.43 -11.22 -0.83
C GLY A 474 -9.75 -10.81 -1.45
N GLU A 475 -10.80 -11.62 -1.27
CA GLU A 475 -12.16 -11.36 -1.79
C GLU A 475 -12.91 -10.26 -1.04
N ARG A 476 -12.40 -9.89 0.15
CA ARG A 476 -12.91 -8.79 0.98
C ARG A 476 -14.39 -8.93 1.36
N VAL A 477 -14.77 -10.11 1.85
CA VAL A 477 -16.16 -10.41 2.26
C VAL A 477 -16.39 -10.12 3.74
N GLY A 478 -17.44 -9.37 4.05
CA GLY A 478 -17.84 -8.96 5.40
C GLY A 478 -19.26 -8.38 5.42
N ALA A 479 -19.79 -8.14 6.61
CA ALA A 479 -21.11 -7.53 6.80
C ALA A 479 -21.09 -6.57 7.99
N PHE A 480 -21.79 -5.46 7.86
CA PHE A 480 -22.11 -4.56 8.97
C PHE A 480 -23.58 -4.72 9.32
N THR A 481 -23.90 -4.82 10.60
CA THR A 481 -25.27 -4.81 11.11
C THR A 481 -25.43 -3.75 12.19
N MET A 482 -26.47 -2.92 12.06
CA MET A 482 -27.00 -2.12 13.16
C MET A 482 -28.28 -2.78 13.66
N VAL A 483 -28.38 -3.00 14.97
CA VAL A 483 -29.62 -3.48 15.62
C VAL A 483 -30.40 -2.28 16.14
N ALA A 484 -31.62 -2.11 15.66
CA ALA A 484 -32.54 -1.02 15.99
C ALA A 484 -33.61 -1.45 17.00
N ASP A 485 -34.38 -0.50 17.52
CA ASP A 485 -35.48 -0.77 18.46
C ASP A 485 -36.77 -1.23 17.78
N SER A 486 -36.91 -0.95 16.48
CA SER A 486 -38.09 -1.33 15.71
C SER A 486 -37.76 -1.58 14.23
N ASN A 487 -38.68 -2.25 13.54
CA ASN A 487 -38.56 -2.44 12.09
C ASN A 487 -38.53 -1.11 11.30
N ASP A 488 -39.32 -0.11 11.71
CA ASP A 488 -39.29 1.23 11.12
C ASP A 488 -37.91 1.89 11.27
N GLU A 489 -37.36 1.83 12.48
CA GLU A 489 -36.03 2.39 12.74
C GLU A 489 -34.95 1.67 11.93
N ALA A 490 -34.99 0.33 11.86
CA ALA A 490 -34.08 -0.44 11.01
C ALA A 490 -34.17 0.01 9.53
N ALA A 491 -35.37 0.30 9.02
CA ALA A 491 -35.57 0.82 7.67
C ALA A 491 -34.97 2.22 7.48
N ARG A 492 -35.15 3.13 8.45
CA ARG A 492 -34.53 4.46 8.42
C ARG A 492 -33.00 4.37 8.46
N VAL A 493 -32.44 3.57 9.37
CA VAL A 493 -31.00 3.30 9.46
C VAL A 493 -30.48 2.74 8.14
N MET A 494 -31.16 1.74 7.56
CA MET A 494 -30.81 1.16 6.27
C MET A 494 -30.75 2.20 5.15
N SER A 495 -31.69 3.16 5.12
CA SER A 495 -31.67 4.22 4.11
C SER A 495 -30.43 5.14 4.24
N GLN A 496 -30.05 5.49 5.46
CA GLN A 496 -28.85 6.29 5.73
C GLN A 496 -27.55 5.53 5.46
N LEU A 497 -27.50 4.22 5.75
CA LEU A 497 -26.38 3.36 5.36
C LEU A 497 -26.17 3.36 3.85
N LYS A 498 -27.25 3.29 3.05
CA LYS A 498 -27.16 3.40 1.59
C LYS A 498 -26.57 4.74 1.15
N ILE A 499 -26.99 5.84 1.78
CA ILE A 499 -26.49 7.19 1.50
C ILE A 499 -25.00 7.33 1.84
N LEU A 500 -24.52 6.71 2.92
CA LEU A 500 -23.10 6.72 3.29
C LEU A 500 -22.24 5.81 2.40
N ILE A 501 -22.74 4.63 2.03
CA ILE A 501 -22.00 3.66 1.22
C ILE A 501 -21.81 4.16 -0.21
N ARG A 502 -22.84 4.74 -0.82
CA ARG A 502 -22.83 5.16 -2.23
C ARG A 502 -21.65 6.09 -2.61
N PRO A 503 -21.34 7.17 -1.87
CA PRO A 503 -20.18 8.02 -2.17
C PRO A 503 -18.85 7.43 -1.70
N THR A 504 -18.85 6.35 -0.91
CA THR A 504 -17.63 5.67 -0.48
C THR A 504 -17.12 4.72 -1.56
N TYR A 505 -17.98 3.83 -2.05
CA TYR A 505 -17.62 2.84 -3.08
C TYR A 505 -18.79 2.40 -3.98
N SER A 506 -19.91 3.13 -3.99
CA SER A 506 -21.14 2.82 -4.74
C SER A 506 -21.86 1.55 -4.28
N ASN A 507 -21.29 0.38 -4.54
CA ASN A 507 -21.82 -0.95 -4.19
C ASN A 507 -20.66 -1.94 -3.99
N PRO A 508 -20.84 -2.99 -3.17
CA PRO A 508 -19.75 -3.89 -2.79
C PRO A 508 -19.49 -5.00 -3.85
N PRO A 509 -18.31 -5.65 -3.82
CA PRO A 509 -17.93 -6.68 -4.79
C PRO A 509 -18.77 -7.95 -4.64
N ILE A 510 -19.12 -8.59 -5.75
CA ILE A 510 -20.10 -9.70 -5.75
C ILE A 510 -19.50 -11.10 -5.66
N HIS A 511 -18.26 -11.33 -6.12
CA HIS A 511 -17.71 -12.69 -6.27
C HIS A 511 -17.61 -13.43 -4.93
N GLY A 512 -16.83 -12.88 -3.99
CA GLY A 512 -16.73 -13.46 -2.65
C GLY A 512 -18.06 -13.54 -1.89
N ALA A 513 -18.96 -12.57 -2.07
CA ALA A 513 -20.28 -12.60 -1.42
C ALA A 513 -21.19 -13.71 -1.99
N ARG A 514 -21.12 -13.97 -3.30
CA ARG A 514 -21.81 -15.13 -3.92
C ARG A 514 -21.25 -16.44 -3.37
N ILE A 515 -19.93 -16.56 -3.22
CA ILE A 515 -19.30 -17.75 -2.61
C ILE A 515 -19.79 -17.95 -1.18
N ALA A 516 -19.68 -16.92 -0.34
CA ALA A 516 -20.10 -16.99 1.05
C ALA A 516 -21.61 -17.26 1.17
N SER A 517 -22.43 -16.65 0.31
CA SER A 517 -23.89 -16.92 0.26
C SER A 517 -24.18 -18.39 -0.04
N LEU A 518 -23.51 -18.98 -1.04
CA LEU A 518 -23.69 -20.39 -1.37
C LEU A 518 -23.23 -21.29 -0.22
N VAL A 519 -22.07 -21.03 0.36
CA VAL A 519 -21.56 -21.83 1.49
C VAL A 519 -22.51 -21.77 2.68
N LEU A 520 -23.11 -20.62 2.98
CA LEU A 520 -24.02 -20.49 4.13
C LEU A 520 -25.41 -21.06 3.88
N ASN A 521 -25.94 -20.93 2.66
CA ASN A 521 -27.33 -21.28 2.34
C ASN A 521 -27.50 -22.69 1.75
N ASP A 522 -26.43 -23.33 1.24
CA ASP A 522 -26.46 -24.72 0.79
C ASP A 522 -26.15 -25.65 1.98
N PRO A 523 -27.08 -26.51 2.43
CA PRO A 523 -26.87 -27.33 3.63
C PRO A 523 -25.66 -28.25 3.57
N GLN A 524 -25.30 -28.76 2.38
CA GLN A 524 -24.15 -29.64 2.21
C GLN A 524 -22.84 -28.85 2.32
N LEU A 525 -22.75 -27.71 1.62
CA LEU A 525 -21.57 -26.84 1.71
C LEU A 525 -21.42 -26.24 3.10
N ASN A 526 -22.51 -25.87 3.77
CA ASN A 526 -22.49 -25.34 5.13
C ASN A 526 -21.93 -26.37 6.11
N LYS A 527 -22.44 -27.60 6.07
CA LYS A 527 -21.95 -28.69 6.92
C LYS A 527 -20.46 -28.96 6.69
N GLN A 528 -20.03 -28.98 5.43
CA GLN A 528 -18.62 -29.15 5.08
C GLN A 528 -17.76 -27.99 5.60
N TRP A 529 -18.20 -26.75 5.41
CA TRP A 529 -17.52 -25.56 5.88
C TRP A 529 -17.35 -25.54 7.41
N LEU A 530 -18.40 -25.90 8.16
CA LEU A 530 -18.32 -25.99 9.63
C LEU A 530 -17.26 -27.02 10.09
N GLN A 531 -17.15 -28.16 9.40
CA GLN A 531 -16.11 -29.16 9.67
C GLN A 531 -14.71 -28.64 9.35
N GLU A 532 -14.55 -27.94 8.23
CA GLU A 532 -13.27 -27.35 7.82
C GLU A 532 -12.82 -26.25 8.79
N VAL A 533 -13.73 -25.37 9.22
CA VAL A 533 -13.47 -24.34 10.24
C VAL A 533 -13.05 -24.97 11.55
N LYS A 534 -13.76 -26.01 11.99
CA LYS A 534 -13.38 -26.77 13.18
C LYS A 534 -11.97 -27.35 13.04
N GLY A 535 -11.63 -27.96 11.90
CA GLY A 535 -10.29 -28.49 11.64
C GLY A 535 -9.20 -27.42 11.69
N MET A 536 -9.46 -26.21 11.18
CA MET A 536 -8.54 -25.08 11.30
C MET A 536 -8.32 -24.68 12.76
N ALA A 537 -9.39 -24.55 13.55
CA ALA A 537 -9.30 -24.20 14.97
C ALA A 537 -8.58 -25.28 15.78
N ASP A 538 -8.92 -26.56 15.57
CA ASP A 538 -8.30 -27.71 16.25
C ASP A 538 -6.78 -27.75 15.98
N ARG A 539 -6.33 -27.41 14.77
CA ARG A 539 -4.90 -27.30 14.46
C ARG A 539 -4.23 -26.19 15.25
N ILE A 540 -4.85 -25.00 15.33
CA ILE A 540 -4.31 -23.87 16.09
C ILE A 540 -4.19 -24.23 17.58
N ILE A 541 -5.24 -24.83 18.15
CA ILE A 541 -5.25 -25.32 19.54
C ILE A 541 -4.12 -26.36 19.75
N SER A 542 -3.96 -27.31 18.83
CA SER A 542 -2.88 -28.29 18.87
C SER A 542 -1.50 -27.63 18.88
N MET A 543 -1.27 -26.61 18.03
CA MET A 543 0.02 -25.91 17.99
C MET A 543 0.31 -25.12 19.27
N ARG A 544 -0.70 -24.52 19.91
CA ARG A 544 -0.57 -23.87 21.22
C ARG A 544 -0.08 -24.87 22.28
N THR A 545 -0.77 -26.01 22.37
CA THR A 545 -0.42 -27.08 23.31
C THR A 545 1.00 -27.59 23.06
N ARG A 546 1.34 -27.91 21.81
CA ARG A 546 2.67 -28.39 21.45
C ARG A 546 3.78 -27.38 21.74
N LEU A 547 3.54 -26.09 21.50
CA LEU A 547 4.52 -25.05 21.81
C LEU A 547 4.78 -24.95 23.32
N ARG A 548 3.71 -24.90 24.13
CA ARG A 548 3.82 -24.88 25.60
C ARG A 548 4.55 -26.12 26.12
N ASP A 549 4.17 -27.30 25.64
CA ASP A 549 4.76 -28.56 26.09
C ASP A 549 6.23 -28.68 25.63
N GLY A 550 6.55 -28.19 24.43
CA GLY A 550 7.92 -28.07 23.94
C GLY A 550 8.78 -27.17 24.81
N LEU A 551 8.27 -25.99 25.22
CA LEU A 551 8.98 -25.08 26.13
C LEU A 551 9.26 -25.72 27.49
N LYS A 552 8.33 -26.52 28.02
CA LYS A 552 8.53 -27.30 29.24
C LYS A 552 9.60 -28.38 29.04
N LYS A 553 9.57 -29.08 27.90
CA LYS A 553 10.56 -30.11 27.55
C LYS A 553 11.98 -29.55 27.40
N GLU A 554 12.12 -28.33 26.88
CA GLU A 554 13.41 -27.62 26.78
C GLU A 554 13.94 -27.15 28.15
N GLY A 555 13.16 -27.26 29.23
CA GLY A 555 13.58 -26.91 30.58
C GLY A 555 13.28 -25.45 30.98
N SER A 556 12.33 -24.78 30.31
CA SER A 556 11.94 -23.42 30.70
C SER A 556 11.30 -23.39 32.10
N SER A 557 11.78 -22.48 32.96
CA SER A 557 11.23 -22.22 34.30
C SER A 557 10.09 -21.20 34.32
N ARG A 558 9.81 -20.53 33.18
CA ARG A 558 8.72 -19.56 33.07
C ARG A 558 7.37 -20.27 32.97
N ASN A 559 6.33 -19.63 33.47
CA ASN A 559 4.95 -20.08 33.23
C ASN A 559 4.51 -19.69 31.81
N TRP A 560 4.21 -20.70 30.98
CA TRP A 560 3.72 -20.53 29.60
C TRP A 560 2.26 -20.93 29.41
N GLN A 561 1.50 -21.08 30.50
CA GLN A 561 0.10 -21.51 30.47
C GLN A 561 -0.80 -20.58 29.64
N HIS A 562 -0.47 -19.28 29.58
CA HIS A 562 -1.19 -18.29 28.77
C HIS A 562 -1.21 -18.64 27.28
N ILE A 563 -0.24 -19.39 26.76
CA ILE A 563 -0.25 -19.84 25.35
C ILE A 563 -1.48 -20.70 25.06
N THR A 564 -1.90 -21.53 26.03
CA THR A 564 -3.08 -22.41 25.92
C THR A 564 -4.37 -21.79 26.46
N ASP A 565 -4.27 -20.80 27.35
CA ASP A 565 -5.45 -20.06 27.82
C ASP A 565 -5.96 -19.05 26.78
N GLN A 566 -5.05 -18.49 25.99
CA GLN A 566 -5.37 -17.61 24.87
C GLN A 566 -5.98 -18.38 23.69
N ILE A 567 -6.89 -17.72 22.97
CA ILE A 567 -7.78 -18.26 21.94
C ILE A 567 -7.44 -17.68 20.56
N GLY A 568 -7.71 -18.44 19.50
CA GLY A 568 -7.64 -17.98 18.12
C GLY A 568 -6.22 -17.89 17.56
N MET A 569 -6.04 -17.08 16.51
CA MET A 569 -4.81 -17.09 15.70
C MET A 569 -3.60 -16.45 16.38
N PHE A 570 -3.81 -15.50 17.29
CA PHE A 570 -2.74 -14.67 17.84
C PHE A 570 -2.48 -14.97 19.31
N CYS A 571 -1.21 -14.90 19.69
CA CYS A 571 -0.76 -15.10 21.05
C CYS A 571 0.18 -13.96 21.44
N TYR A 572 -0.10 -13.27 22.54
CA TYR A 572 0.87 -12.40 23.18
C TYR A 572 1.75 -13.24 24.09
N THR A 573 3.01 -13.39 23.69
CA THR A 573 3.96 -14.30 24.36
C THR A 573 4.48 -13.75 25.69
N GLY A 574 4.44 -12.42 25.90
CA GLY A 574 5.09 -11.76 27.02
C GLY A 574 6.61 -11.57 26.84
N MET A 575 7.15 -11.88 25.65
CA MET A 575 8.56 -11.66 25.33
C MET A 575 8.86 -10.17 25.14
N THR A 576 10.03 -9.73 25.62
CA THR A 576 10.46 -8.33 25.46
C THR A 576 10.93 -8.05 24.03
N GLN A 577 11.02 -6.78 23.66
CA GLN A 577 11.55 -6.39 22.34
C GLN A 577 12.96 -6.96 22.11
N ASP A 578 13.83 -6.95 23.11
CA ASP A 578 15.18 -7.53 22.99
C ASP A 578 15.14 -9.02 22.68
N GLN A 579 14.25 -9.78 23.35
CA GLN A 579 14.07 -11.20 23.10
C GLN A 579 13.52 -11.47 21.69
N VAL A 580 12.59 -10.64 21.23
CA VAL A 580 12.06 -10.67 19.85
C VAL A 580 13.17 -10.40 18.84
N GLU A 581 14.02 -9.40 19.08
CA GLU A 581 15.14 -9.09 18.19
C GLU A 581 16.16 -10.23 18.12
N ARG A 582 16.44 -10.89 19.25
CA ARG A 582 17.28 -12.09 19.30
C ARG A 582 16.66 -13.25 18.53
N LEU A 583 15.36 -13.51 18.66
CA LEU A 583 14.67 -14.52 17.85
C LEU A 583 14.82 -14.27 16.35
N THR A 584 14.70 -13.02 15.92
CA THR A 584 14.87 -12.67 14.51
C THR A 584 16.31 -12.81 14.05
N LYS A 585 17.28 -12.28 14.80
CA LYS A 585 18.71 -12.25 14.39
C LYS A 585 19.41 -13.60 14.53
N GLU A 586 19.16 -14.34 15.61
CA GLU A 586 19.86 -15.58 15.94
C GLU A 586 19.16 -16.82 15.36
N PHE A 587 17.83 -16.77 15.18
CA PHE A 587 17.02 -17.95 14.81
C PHE A 587 16.16 -17.75 13.55
N SER A 588 16.20 -16.59 12.89
CA SER A 588 15.32 -16.29 11.73
C SER A 588 13.83 -16.49 12.04
N ILE A 589 13.40 -16.20 13.27
CA ILE A 589 12.00 -16.27 13.70
C ILE A 589 11.44 -14.84 13.72
N TYR A 590 10.47 -14.60 12.84
CA TYR A 590 9.92 -13.27 12.55
C TYR A 590 8.57 -13.08 13.22
N LEU A 591 8.48 -12.14 14.16
CA LEU A 591 7.28 -11.80 14.95
C LEU A 591 7.25 -10.29 15.22
N THR A 592 6.12 -9.75 15.67
CA THR A 592 6.03 -8.30 15.96
C THR A 592 6.75 -7.95 17.26
N LYS A 593 7.24 -6.71 17.34
CA LYS A 593 8.06 -6.20 18.46
C LYS A 593 7.37 -6.25 19.82
N ASP A 594 6.04 -6.27 19.83
CA ASP A 594 5.19 -6.42 21.01
C ASP A 594 5.07 -7.86 21.52
N GLY A 595 5.80 -8.80 20.92
CA GLY A 595 5.79 -10.21 21.31
C GLY A 595 4.57 -10.99 20.81
N ARG A 596 3.77 -10.43 19.89
CA ARG A 596 2.69 -11.18 19.24
C ARG A 596 3.24 -12.21 18.26
N ILE A 597 2.80 -13.44 18.40
CA ILE A 597 2.96 -14.47 17.38
C ILE A 597 1.62 -14.80 16.73
N SER A 598 1.67 -15.05 15.43
CA SER A 598 0.62 -15.75 14.69
C SER A 598 0.86 -17.25 14.82
N VAL A 599 0.04 -17.90 15.65
CA VAL A 599 0.07 -19.36 15.84
C VAL A 599 -0.23 -20.08 14.51
N ALA A 600 -0.90 -19.42 13.57
CA ALA A 600 -1.07 -19.96 12.23
C ALA A 600 0.25 -20.26 11.51
N GLY A 601 1.34 -19.56 11.82
CA GLY A 601 2.68 -19.82 11.29
C GLY A 601 3.42 -20.98 11.96
N VAL A 602 2.89 -21.51 13.07
CA VAL A 602 3.42 -22.69 13.77
C VAL A 602 2.89 -23.95 13.11
N SER A 603 3.76 -24.94 12.92
CA SER A 603 3.43 -26.24 12.33
C SER A 603 4.12 -27.37 13.07
N SER A 604 3.66 -28.60 12.80
CA SER A 604 4.27 -29.80 13.36
C SER A 604 5.77 -29.93 13.10
N GLY A 605 6.25 -29.36 11.98
CA GLY A 605 7.64 -29.39 11.56
C GLY A 605 8.51 -28.24 12.09
N ASN A 606 7.93 -27.19 12.68
CA ASN A 606 8.70 -26.05 13.20
C ASN A 606 8.50 -25.76 14.69
N VAL A 607 7.47 -26.34 15.34
CA VAL A 607 7.12 -26.03 16.74
C VAL A 607 8.24 -26.36 17.72
N ASP A 608 8.98 -27.44 17.50
CA ASP A 608 10.10 -27.81 18.36
C ASP A 608 11.27 -26.83 18.21
N TYR A 609 11.55 -26.37 16.98
CA TYR A 609 12.55 -25.33 16.73
C TYR A 609 12.16 -23.99 17.37
N LEU A 610 10.88 -23.64 17.29
CA LEU A 610 10.35 -22.45 17.94
C LEU A 610 10.47 -22.53 19.47
N ALA A 611 10.08 -23.65 20.07
CA ALA A 611 10.21 -23.87 21.51
C ALA A 611 11.67 -23.76 21.97
N HIS A 612 12.60 -24.39 21.24
CA HIS A 612 14.03 -24.30 21.52
C HIS A 612 14.54 -22.85 21.45
N ALA A 613 14.22 -22.11 20.39
CA ALA A 613 14.64 -20.73 20.22
C ALA A 613 14.04 -19.80 21.28
N MET A 614 12.75 -19.94 21.57
CA MET A 614 12.07 -19.18 22.63
C MET A 614 12.69 -19.48 24.00
N HIS A 615 12.98 -20.73 24.33
CA HIS A 615 13.69 -21.09 25.56
C HIS A 615 15.09 -20.44 25.59
N HIS A 616 15.85 -20.53 24.50
CA HIS A 616 17.21 -19.99 24.42
C HIS A 616 17.30 -18.48 24.73
N VAL A 617 16.34 -17.68 24.27
CA VAL A 617 16.33 -16.23 24.50
C VAL A 617 15.65 -15.82 25.81
N THR A 618 15.05 -16.77 26.55
CA THR A 618 14.30 -16.52 27.79
C THR A 618 14.90 -17.13 29.05
N LYS A 619 15.85 -18.06 28.91
CA LYS A 619 16.55 -18.75 30.01
C LYS A 619 17.54 -17.87 30.75
#